data_AF-A0A101JIR9-F1
#
_entry.id   AF-A0A101JIR9-F1
#
_cell.length_a   1.000
_cell.length_b   1.000
_cell.length_c   1.000
_cell.angle_alpha   90.00
_cell.angle_beta   90.00
_cell.angle_gamma   90.00
#
_symmetry.space_group_name_H-M   'P 1'
#
loop_
_entity.id
_entity.type
_entity.pdbx_description
1 polymer ?
#
loop_
_entity_poly.entity_id
_entity_poly.type
_entity_poly.pdbx_seq_one_letter_code
_entity_poly.pdbx_strand_id
1 'polypeptide(L)'
;MPDAIGQGAAGDPALTRRLADIVRQEHRAVGITEGLSPQADLATEPRWTRINGTFGSDPQNVGRQVQAYVEGMQNGSDGLGSRSVATVTKHWVGYGAQENGYDSHYYYGRYATFPGGAFATHIVPYLGAFDADTAGIMPTYSILKDLVYQGTTVPQVGAGFNSYLLKELLRGRYGFDG
;
A
#
# COMPACT_ATOMS: atom_id res chain seq x y z
N MET A 1 9.87 -3.94 17.21
CA MET A 1 8.39 -4.00 17.25
C MET A 1 7.91 -5.15 16.37
N PRO A 2 6.69 -5.71 16.53
CA PRO A 2 6.22 -6.76 15.63
C PRO A 2 6.18 -6.28 14.17
N ASP A 3 6.47 -7.18 13.24
CA ASP A 3 6.27 -6.93 11.81
C ASP A 3 4.81 -6.56 11.52
N ALA A 4 4.56 -5.93 10.37
CA ALA A 4 3.23 -5.47 9.97
C ALA A 4 2.18 -6.60 10.01
N ILE A 5 2.57 -7.84 9.67
CA ILE A 5 1.65 -8.98 9.73
C ILE A 5 1.21 -9.30 11.16
N GLY A 6 2.09 -9.10 12.14
CA GLY A 6 1.77 -9.25 13.57
C GLY A 6 0.85 -8.14 14.07
N GLN A 7 1.03 -6.91 13.58
CA GLN A 7 0.13 -5.78 13.86
C GLN A 7 -1.25 -6.03 13.27
N GLY A 8 -1.30 -6.52 12.02
CA GLY A 8 -2.53 -6.93 11.35
C GLY A 8 -3.26 -8.05 12.09
N ALA A 9 -2.53 -9.07 12.56
CA ALA A 9 -3.08 -10.18 13.34
C ALA A 9 -3.59 -9.76 14.73
N ALA A 10 -2.98 -8.75 15.36
CA ALA A 10 -3.50 -8.17 16.59
C ALA A 10 -4.87 -7.48 16.39
N GLY A 11 -5.16 -7.01 15.17
CA GLY A 11 -6.47 -6.47 14.81
C GLY A 11 -6.83 -5.15 15.50
N ASP A 12 -5.85 -4.45 16.06
CA ASP A 12 -6.03 -3.20 16.81
C ASP A 12 -5.34 -2.02 16.10
N PRO A 13 -6.08 -1.19 15.33
CA PRO A 13 -5.54 0.00 14.69
C PRO A 13 -5.00 1.05 15.68
N ALA A 14 -5.55 1.15 16.89
CA ALA A 14 -5.04 2.10 17.88
C ALA A 14 -3.64 1.69 18.37
N LEU A 15 -3.39 0.38 18.47
CA LEU A 15 -2.05 -0.14 18.73
C LEU A 15 -1.10 0.17 17.57
N THR A 16 -1.49 -0.10 16.32
CA THR A 16 -0.69 0.22 15.13
C THR A 16 -0.32 1.70 15.05
N ARG A 17 -1.27 2.61 15.30
CA ARG A 17 -1.02 4.06 15.35
C ARG A 17 0.01 4.44 16.41
N ARG A 18 -0.08 3.84 17.60
CA ARG A 18 0.87 4.09 18.69
C ARG A 18 2.27 3.60 18.34
N LEU A 19 2.38 2.42 17.74
CA LEU A 19 3.65 1.87 17.26
C LEU A 19 4.25 2.78 16.17
N ALA A 20 3.45 3.21 15.20
CA ALA A 20 3.86 4.15 14.17
C ALA A 20 4.33 5.50 14.74
N ASP A 21 3.67 6.06 15.75
CA ASP A 21 4.11 7.29 16.41
C ASP A 21 5.46 7.12 17.14
N ILE A 22 5.73 5.96 17.75
CA ILE A 22 7.05 5.67 18.34
C ILE A 22 8.12 5.68 17.24
N VAL A 23 7.87 4.99 16.12
CA VAL A 23 8.79 4.97 14.97
C VAL A 23 9.01 6.37 14.40
N ARG A 24 7.96 7.18 14.29
CA ARG A 24 8.05 8.58 13.89
C ARG A 24 8.99 9.37 14.79
N GLN A 25 8.85 9.25 16.11
CA GLN A 25 9.71 9.95 17.07
C GLN A 25 11.18 9.54 16.90
N GLU A 26 11.45 8.24 16.71
CA GLU A 26 12.79 7.72 16.43
C GLU A 26 13.36 8.28 15.12
N HIS A 27 12.57 8.29 14.04
CA HIS A 27 12.97 8.87 12.75
C HIS A 27 13.32 10.36 12.88
N ARG A 28 12.45 11.14 13.55
CA ARG A 28 12.68 12.57 13.80
C ARG A 28 13.93 12.83 14.64
N ALA A 29 14.22 11.98 15.62
CA ALA A 29 15.39 12.11 16.48
C ALA A 29 16.71 11.99 15.70
N VAL A 30 16.70 11.27 14.58
CA VAL A 30 17.88 11.08 13.71
C VAL A 30 17.80 11.86 12.39
N GLY A 31 16.82 12.77 12.25
CA GLY A 31 16.68 13.63 11.08
C GLY A 31 16.03 12.98 9.85
N ILE A 32 15.47 11.77 9.97
CA ILE A 32 14.70 11.13 8.89
C ILE A 32 13.30 11.75 8.88
N THR A 33 12.85 12.17 7.70
CA THR A 33 11.58 12.91 7.51
C THR A 33 10.63 12.28 6.50
N GLU A 34 11.03 11.18 5.86
CA GLU A 34 10.19 10.37 4.96
C GLU A 34 10.42 8.88 5.25
N GLY A 35 9.33 8.11 5.25
CA GLY A 35 9.32 6.67 5.39
C GLY A 35 8.65 6.02 4.18
N LEU A 36 9.33 5.06 3.55
CA LEU A 36 8.78 4.26 2.45
C LEU A 36 7.86 3.15 2.98
N SER A 37 6.81 3.56 3.68
CA SER A 37 5.84 2.72 4.39
C SER A 37 4.51 3.48 4.53
N PRO A 38 3.39 2.78 4.77
CA PRO A 38 3.24 1.34 4.95
C PRO A 38 3.09 0.55 3.63
N GLN A 39 3.27 -0.76 3.73
CA GLN A 39 2.88 -1.68 2.65
C GLN A 39 1.39 -2.04 2.80
N ALA A 40 0.55 -1.42 1.97
CA ALA A 40 -0.90 -1.60 1.89
C ALA A 40 -1.33 -2.80 1.03
N ASP A 41 -0.38 -3.60 0.53
CA ASP A 41 -0.68 -4.81 -0.24
C ASP A 41 -1.44 -5.84 0.60
N LEU A 42 -2.28 -6.64 -0.08
CA LEU A 42 -2.96 -7.79 0.52
C LEU A 42 -2.16 -9.06 0.33
N ALA A 43 -2.05 -9.89 1.36
CA ALA A 43 -1.45 -11.22 1.31
C ALA A 43 -2.36 -12.26 0.63
N THR A 44 -2.75 -12.03 -0.63
CA THR A 44 -3.69 -12.91 -1.37
C THR A 44 -3.00 -14.08 -2.06
N GLU A 45 -1.73 -13.94 -2.46
CA GLU A 45 -0.92 -15.05 -2.95
C GLU A 45 -0.03 -15.58 -1.81
N PRO A 46 -0.35 -16.74 -1.20
CA PRO A 46 0.37 -17.26 -0.03
C PRO A 46 1.83 -17.67 -0.33
N ARG A 47 2.19 -17.88 -1.59
CA ARG A 47 3.59 -18.16 -1.99
C ARG A 47 4.44 -16.90 -2.10
N TRP A 48 3.82 -15.71 -2.07
CA TRP A 48 4.55 -14.45 -2.21
C TRP A 48 5.43 -14.21 -0.99
N THR A 49 6.70 -13.91 -1.23
CA THR A 49 7.73 -13.88 -0.18
C THR A 49 7.63 -12.68 0.77
N ARG A 50 6.86 -11.65 0.42
CA ARG A 50 6.79 -10.36 1.16
C ARG A 50 5.54 -10.20 2.02
N ILE A 51 4.84 -11.30 2.32
CA ILE A 51 3.60 -11.31 3.13
C ILE A 51 3.82 -10.71 4.52
N ASN A 52 4.98 -10.94 5.15
CA ASN A 52 5.28 -10.41 6.49
C ASN A 52 5.26 -8.87 6.56
N GLY A 53 5.48 -8.20 5.43
CA GLY A 53 5.39 -6.75 5.30
C GLY A 53 3.96 -6.20 5.19
N THR A 54 2.95 -7.05 4.95
CA THR A 54 1.53 -6.64 4.86
C THR A 54 0.85 -6.67 6.22
N PHE A 55 -0.33 -6.04 6.35
CA PHE A 55 -1.20 -6.22 7.52
C PHE A 55 -2.16 -7.41 7.40
N GLY A 56 -1.95 -8.31 6.43
CA GLY A 56 -2.77 -9.50 6.21
C GLY A 56 -3.50 -9.52 4.87
N SER A 57 -4.55 -10.34 4.79
CA SER A 57 -5.30 -10.60 3.56
C SER A 57 -6.73 -10.05 3.56
N ASP A 58 -7.27 -9.64 4.70
CA ASP A 58 -8.60 -9.04 4.80
C ASP A 58 -8.56 -7.55 4.40
N PRO A 59 -9.22 -7.12 3.31
CA PRO A 59 -9.05 -5.77 2.78
C PRO A 59 -9.47 -4.66 3.75
N GLN A 60 -10.52 -4.89 4.54
CA GLN A 60 -11.04 -3.90 5.48
C GLN A 60 -10.13 -3.75 6.70
N ASN A 61 -9.64 -4.86 7.25
CA ASN A 61 -8.66 -4.83 8.32
C ASN A 61 -7.37 -4.15 7.86
N VAL A 62 -6.83 -4.54 6.70
CA VAL A 62 -5.60 -3.92 6.16
C VAL A 62 -5.81 -2.43 5.95
N GLY A 63 -6.94 -1.98 5.41
CA GLY A 63 -7.25 -0.55 5.25
C GLY A 63 -7.24 0.23 6.57
N ARG A 64 -7.89 -0.30 7.63
CA ARG A 64 -7.85 0.35 8.96
C ARG A 64 -6.44 0.42 9.54
N GLN A 65 -5.63 -0.62 9.33
CA GLN A 65 -4.24 -0.64 9.81
C GLN A 65 -3.35 0.32 9.03
N VAL A 66 -3.54 0.42 7.71
CA VAL A 66 -2.85 1.38 6.84
C VAL A 66 -3.18 2.82 7.28
N GLN A 67 -4.45 3.15 7.45
CA GLN A 67 -4.89 4.46 7.94
C GLN A 67 -4.20 4.82 9.27
N ALA A 68 -4.28 3.91 10.26
CA ALA A 68 -3.68 4.11 11.57
C ALA A 68 -2.16 4.28 11.52
N TYR A 69 -1.47 3.52 10.68
CA TYR A 69 -0.02 3.66 10.49
C TYR A 69 0.32 5.03 9.89
N VAL A 70 -0.41 5.48 8.87
CA VAL A 70 -0.22 6.79 8.24
C VAL A 70 -0.44 7.91 9.25
N GLU A 71 -1.54 7.88 10.00
CA GLU A 71 -1.83 8.87 11.05
C GLU A 71 -0.73 8.94 12.13
N GLY A 72 -0.16 7.79 12.50
CA GLY A 72 0.92 7.72 13.48
C GLY A 72 2.22 8.31 12.96
N MET A 73 2.62 7.97 11.73
CA MET A 73 3.83 8.49 11.09
C MET A 73 3.73 9.97 10.73
N GLN A 74 2.58 10.40 10.20
CA GLN A 74 2.36 11.78 9.78
C GLN A 74 1.91 12.68 10.93
N ASN A 75 1.75 12.15 12.15
CA ASN A 75 1.33 12.88 13.35
C ASN A 75 -0.05 13.55 13.16
N GLY A 76 -1.01 12.81 12.59
CA GLY A 76 -2.36 13.27 12.29
C GLY A 76 -2.80 12.89 10.87
N SER A 77 -4.01 13.34 10.52
CA SER A 77 -4.66 13.18 9.22
C SER A 77 -4.90 14.51 8.50
N ASP A 78 -4.44 15.62 9.08
CA ASP A 78 -4.69 16.99 8.59
C ASP A 78 -3.48 17.53 7.80
N GLY A 79 -2.75 16.62 7.14
CA GLY A 79 -1.53 16.92 6.41
C GLY A 79 -0.26 16.99 7.27
N LEU A 80 0.85 17.31 6.59
CA LEU A 80 2.19 17.28 7.19
C LEU A 80 2.48 18.52 8.04
N GLY A 81 3.12 18.31 9.19
CA GLY A 81 3.64 19.34 10.07
C GLY A 81 5.11 19.12 10.46
N SER A 82 5.63 19.99 11.32
CA SER A 82 7.05 19.99 11.72
C SER A 82 7.51 18.73 12.48
N ARG A 83 6.57 17.94 13.00
CA ARG A 83 6.83 16.69 13.72
C ARG A 83 6.56 15.44 12.88
N SER A 84 6.03 15.60 11.68
CA SER A 84 5.64 14.50 10.81
C SER A 84 6.86 13.82 10.18
N VAL A 85 6.66 12.54 9.86
CA VAL A 85 7.45 11.80 8.88
C VAL A 85 6.50 11.48 7.73
N ALA A 86 6.79 11.99 6.54
CA ALA A 86 5.98 11.75 5.35
C ALA A 86 5.93 10.25 5.03
N THR A 87 4.75 9.74 4.71
CA THR A 87 4.57 8.33 4.35
C THR A 87 4.49 8.18 2.85
N VAL A 88 5.10 7.11 2.33
CA VAL A 88 4.90 6.66 0.95
C VAL A 88 4.22 5.30 0.97
N THR A 89 2.89 5.32 0.88
CA THR A 89 2.06 4.11 0.90
C THR A 89 2.29 3.30 -0.37
N LYS A 90 2.48 1.99 -0.23
CA LYS A 90 2.94 1.13 -1.33
C LYS A 90 2.32 -0.28 -1.33
N HIS A 91 2.32 -1.02 -2.43
CA HIS A 91 2.73 -0.60 -3.77
C HIS A 91 1.52 -0.56 -4.71
N TRP A 92 1.12 0.64 -5.14
CA TRP A 92 -0.09 0.90 -5.92
C TRP A 92 -0.02 0.26 -7.32
N VAL A 93 -0.79 -0.77 -7.64
CA VAL A 93 -1.67 -1.51 -6.74
C VAL A 93 -1.65 -3.00 -7.09
N GLY A 94 -1.70 -3.84 -6.07
CA GLY A 94 -1.87 -5.28 -6.23
C GLY A 94 -0.58 -6.09 -6.27
N TYR A 95 0.52 -5.63 -5.64
CA TYR A 95 1.76 -6.41 -5.59
C TYR A 95 1.51 -7.79 -4.94
N GLY A 96 0.70 -7.87 -3.90
CA GLY A 96 0.44 -9.16 -3.24
C GLY A 96 -0.32 -10.22 -4.05
N ALA A 97 -0.71 -9.93 -5.29
CA ALA A 97 -1.34 -10.86 -6.23
C ALA A 97 -0.35 -11.41 -7.28
N GLN A 98 0.89 -11.72 -6.87
CA GLN A 98 1.94 -12.19 -7.79
C GLN A 98 1.57 -13.49 -8.50
N GLU A 99 1.78 -13.55 -9.82
CA GLU A 99 1.68 -14.80 -10.58
C GLU A 99 2.73 -15.79 -10.05
N ASN A 100 2.26 -16.94 -9.56
CA ASN A 100 3.08 -17.99 -8.93
C ASN A 100 3.81 -17.58 -7.63
N GLY A 101 3.52 -16.42 -7.05
CA GLY A 101 4.19 -15.92 -5.85
C GLY A 101 5.59 -15.37 -6.07
N TYR A 102 6.03 -15.25 -7.33
CA TYR A 102 7.36 -14.72 -7.65
C TYR A 102 7.44 -13.22 -7.44
N ASP A 103 8.57 -12.76 -6.90
CA ASP A 103 8.74 -11.34 -6.62
C ASP A 103 9.02 -10.53 -7.91
N SER A 104 8.27 -9.43 -8.12
CA SER A 104 8.43 -8.48 -9.24
C SER A 104 9.77 -7.74 -9.29
N HIS A 105 10.64 -7.85 -8.29
CA HIS A 105 12.04 -7.43 -8.45
C HIS A 105 12.77 -8.26 -9.52
N TYR A 106 12.27 -9.46 -9.84
CA TYR A 106 12.86 -10.34 -10.83
C TYR A 106 12.01 -10.42 -12.10
N TYR A 107 12.69 -10.58 -13.23
CA TYR A 107 12.04 -10.73 -14.54
C TYR A 107 10.98 -11.85 -14.57
N TYR A 108 11.20 -12.95 -13.87
CA TYR A 108 10.23 -14.06 -13.82
C TYR A 108 9.00 -13.77 -12.93
N GLY A 109 9.06 -12.76 -12.06
CA GLY A 109 7.95 -12.33 -11.19
C GLY A 109 7.27 -11.04 -11.65
N ARG A 110 7.44 -10.63 -12.91
CA ARG A 110 6.93 -9.32 -13.36
C ARG A 110 5.41 -9.21 -13.41
N TYR A 111 4.66 -10.31 -13.29
CA TYR A 111 3.21 -10.32 -13.49
C TYR A 111 2.45 -10.47 -12.17
N ALA A 112 1.39 -9.69 -12.02
CA ALA A 112 0.34 -9.91 -11.05
C ALA A 112 -0.96 -10.31 -11.76
N THR A 113 -1.73 -11.23 -11.18
CA THR A 113 -2.99 -11.74 -11.76
C THR A 113 -4.13 -11.62 -10.75
N PHE A 114 -5.34 -11.36 -11.24
CA PHE A 114 -6.52 -11.13 -10.39
C PHE A 114 -7.66 -12.08 -10.76
N PRO A 115 -7.53 -13.39 -10.49
CA PRO A 115 -8.58 -14.36 -10.78
C PRO A 115 -9.88 -13.97 -10.05
N GLY A 116 -11.02 -14.21 -10.70
CA GLY A 116 -12.33 -13.87 -10.14
C GLY A 116 -12.61 -12.36 -10.02
N GLY A 117 -11.81 -11.50 -10.66
CA GLY A 117 -12.02 -10.04 -10.60
C GLY A 117 -11.57 -9.40 -9.29
N ALA A 118 -10.64 -10.04 -8.56
CA ALA A 118 -10.18 -9.59 -7.25
C ALA A 118 -9.47 -8.23 -7.23
N PHE A 119 -9.16 -7.62 -8.38
CA PHE A 119 -8.41 -6.35 -8.45
C PHE A 119 -9.00 -5.24 -7.57
N ALA A 120 -10.33 -5.13 -7.51
CA ALA A 120 -11.00 -4.11 -6.71
C ALA A 120 -10.67 -4.22 -5.20
N THR A 121 -10.45 -5.43 -4.68
CA THR A 121 -10.15 -5.62 -3.25
C THR A 121 -8.76 -5.10 -2.90
N HIS A 122 -7.80 -5.14 -3.83
CA HIS A 122 -6.45 -4.61 -3.63
C HIS A 122 -6.41 -3.08 -3.55
N ILE A 123 -7.46 -2.38 -3.98
CA ILE A 123 -7.57 -0.93 -3.83
C ILE A 123 -8.06 -0.54 -2.43
N VAL A 124 -8.88 -1.37 -1.78
CA VAL A 124 -9.53 -1.06 -0.50
C VAL A 124 -8.53 -0.57 0.57
N PRO A 125 -7.34 -1.19 0.76
CA PRO A 125 -6.37 -0.70 1.73
C PRO A 125 -5.92 0.75 1.53
N TYR A 126 -5.87 1.22 0.29
CA TYR A 126 -5.43 2.58 -0.04
C TYR A 126 -6.48 3.63 0.28
N LEU A 127 -7.76 3.26 0.39
CA LEU A 127 -8.78 4.19 0.85
C LEU A 127 -8.45 4.72 2.24
N GLY A 128 -8.00 3.86 3.15
CA GLY A 128 -7.51 4.28 4.46
C GLY A 128 -6.26 5.16 4.40
N ALA A 129 -5.40 4.99 3.39
CA ALA A 129 -4.24 5.86 3.18
C ALA A 129 -4.66 7.25 2.68
N PHE A 130 -5.65 7.31 1.78
CA PHE A 130 -6.21 8.56 1.27
C PHE A 130 -6.97 9.31 2.37
N ASP A 131 -7.77 8.59 3.17
CA ASP A 131 -8.49 9.18 4.31
C ASP A 131 -7.55 9.76 5.38
N ALA A 132 -6.32 9.24 5.47
CA ALA A 132 -5.26 9.75 6.35
C ALA A 132 -4.30 10.76 5.68
N ASP A 133 -4.62 11.22 4.47
CA ASP A 133 -3.84 12.20 3.72
C ASP A 133 -2.36 11.77 3.54
N THR A 134 -2.15 10.51 3.13
CA THR A 134 -0.79 9.98 2.90
C THR A 134 -0.02 10.85 1.91
N ALA A 135 1.20 11.25 2.29
CA ALA A 135 2.01 12.21 1.53
C ALA A 135 2.61 11.66 0.22
N GLY A 136 2.38 10.38 -0.08
CA GLY A 136 3.01 9.74 -1.22
C GLY A 136 2.43 8.36 -1.51
N ILE A 137 2.39 8.03 -2.79
CA ILE A 137 2.00 6.71 -3.28
C ILE A 137 3.10 6.17 -4.19
N MET A 138 3.61 4.99 -3.87
CA MET A 138 4.60 4.29 -4.70
C MET A 138 3.88 3.24 -5.56
N PRO A 139 4.03 3.27 -6.90
CA PRO A 139 3.46 2.24 -7.76
C PRO A 139 4.10 0.86 -7.55
N THR A 140 3.35 -0.21 -7.82
CA THR A 140 3.90 -1.57 -7.87
C THR A 140 4.88 -1.74 -9.03
N TYR A 141 5.81 -2.68 -8.90
CA TYR A 141 6.68 -3.10 -9.99
C TYR A 141 5.97 -4.02 -10.99
N SER A 142 4.83 -4.58 -10.59
CA SER A 142 4.11 -5.58 -11.39
C SER A 142 3.47 -4.99 -12.64
N ILE A 143 3.47 -5.80 -13.70
CA ILE A 143 2.59 -5.69 -14.86
C ILE A 143 1.29 -6.41 -14.50
N LEU A 144 0.15 -5.72 -14.60
CA LEU A 144 -1.15 -6.33 -14.28
C LEU A 144 -1.63 -7.12 -15.48
N LYS A 145 -1.45 -8.45 -15.42
CA LYS A 145 -1.62 -9.34 -16.56
C LYS A 145 -3.09 -9.52 -16.93
N ASP A 146 -3.41 -9.28 -18.20
CA ASP A 146 -4.74 -9.42 -18.80
C ASP A 146 -5.88 -8.75 -18.00
N LEU A 147 -5.58 -7.69 -17.25
CA LEU A 147 -6.56 -7.04 -16.39
C LEU A 147 -7.54 -6.22 -17.23
N VAL A 148 -8.83 -6.53 -17.06
CA VAL A 148 -9.94 -5.66 -17.46
C VAL A 148 -10.61 -5.15 -16.20
N TYR A 149 -10.63 -3.84 -16.01
CA TYR A 149 -11.28 -3.22 -14.86
C TYR A 149 -12.29 -2.17 -15.31
N GLN A 150 -13.53 -2.31 -14.85
CA GLN A 150 -14.65 -1.43 -15.20
C GLN A 150 -14.84 -1.21 -16.71
N GLY A 151 -14.65 -2.27 -17.50
CA GLY A 151 -14.79 -2.21 -18.96
C GLY A 151 -13.56 -1.70 -19.71
N THR A 152 -12.50 -1.28 -19.01
CA THR A 152 -11.24 -0.85 -19.62
C THR A 152 -10.19 -1.94 -19.52
N THR A 153 -9.59 -2.31 -20.65
CA THR A 153 -8.38 -3.15 -20.66
C THR A 153 -7.21 -2.32 -20.16
N VAL A 154 -6.64 -2.71 -19.03
CA VAL A 154 -5.49 -2.03 -18.44
C VAL A 154 -4.24 -2.36 -19.26
N PRO A 155 -3.43 -1.37 -19.68
CA PRO A 155 -2.21 -1.63 -20.43
C PRO A 155 -1.25 -2.55 -19.68
N GLN A 156 -0.73 -3.57 -20.34
CA GLN A 156 0.23 -4.52 -19.76
C GLN A 156 1.66 -3.98 -19.79
N VAL A 157 1.86 -2.85 -19.11
CA VAL A 157 3.17 -2.22 -18.87
C VAL A 157 3.42 -2.15 -17.37
N GLY A 158 4.68 -1.93 -16.95
CA GLY A 158 4.99 -1.75 -15.53
C GLY A 158 4.16 -0.63 -14.92
N ALA A 159 3.60 -0.83 -13.73
CA ALA A 159 2.60 0.08 -13.18
C ALA A 159 3.12 1.52 -12.99
N GLY A 160 4.42 1.71 -12.77
CA GLY A 160 5.08 3.04 -12.76
C GLY A 160 5.00 3.80 -14.09
N PHE A 161 4.68 3.14 -15.21
CA PHE A 161 4.49 3.74 -16.53
C PHE A 161 3.04 3.66 -17.02
N ASN A 162 2.13 3.16 -16.19
CA ASN A 162 0.76 2.85 -16.59
C ASN A 162 -0.16 4.06 -16.40
N SER A 163 -0.52 4.74 -17.49
CA SER A 163 -1.37 5.94 -17.44
C SER A 163 -2.75 5.68 -16.86
N TYR A 164 -3.33 4.51 -17.11
CA TYR A 164 -4.64 4.14 -16.55
C TYR A 164 -4.56 4.05 -15.01
N LEU A 165 -3.56 3.35 -14.47
CA LEU A 165 -3.41 3.19 -13.02
C LEU A 165 -3.04 4.50 -12.31
N LEU A 166 -2.16 5.31 -12.91
CA LEU A 166 -1.62 6.50 -12.25
C LEU A 166 -2.45 7.75 -12.50
N LYS A 167 -2.91 7.99 -13.74
CA LYS A 167 -3.63 9.21 -14.09
C LYS A 167 -5.13 9.02 -13.94
N GLU A 168 -5.68 7.98 -14.55
CA GLU A 168 -7.14 7.80 -14.57
C GLU A 168 -7.65 7.30 -13.22
N LEU A 169 -7.01 6.28 -12.64
CA LEU A 169 -7.47 5.68 -11.40
C LEU A 169 -7.00 6.45 -10.16
N LEU A 170 -5.69 6.55 -9.92
CA LEU A 170 -5.14 7.18 -8.73
C LEU A 170 -5.47 8.68 -8.64
N ARG A 171 -5.06 9.46 -9.66
CA ARG A 171 -5.28 10.92 -9.66
C ARG A 171 -6.70 11.31 -10.06
N GLY A 172 -7.27 10.64 -11.07
CA GLY A 172 -8.58 10.98 -11.62
C GLY A 172 -9.71 10.52 -10.70
N ARG A 173 -9.84 9.22 -10.49
CA ARG A 173 -10.96 8.65 -9.72
C ARG A 173 -10.82 8.82 -8.21
N TYR A 174 -9.63 8.55 -7.67
CA TYR A 174 -9.38 8.64 -6.23
C TYR A 174 -8.87 10.01 -5.78
N GLY A 175 -8.63 10.94 -6.71
CA GLY A 175 -8.33 12.33 -6.39
C GLY A 175 -6.98 12.56 -5.72
N PHE A 176 -6.06 11.59 -5.73
CA PHE A 176 -4.75 11.74 -5.10
C PHE A 176 -3.95 12.85 -5.78
N ASP A 177 -3.60 13.91 -5.06
CA ASP A 177 -2.99 15.12 -5.61
C ASP A 177 -1.51 15.27 -5.26
N GLY A 178 -1.04 14.81 -4.10
CA GLY A 178 0.38 14.91 -3.73
C GLY A 178 0.77 14.12 -2.51
#